data_AF-A0A834TGD6-F1
#
_entry.id   AF-A0A834TGD6-F1
#
_cell.length_a   1.000
_cell.length_b   1.000
_cell.length_c   1.000
_cell.angle_alpha   90.00
_cell.angle_beta   90.00
_cell.angle_gamma   90.00
#
_symmetry.space_group_name_H-M   'P 1'
#
loop_
_entity.id
_entity.type
_entity.pdbx_description
1 polymer ?
#
loop_
_entity_poly.entity_id
_entity_poly.type
_entity_poly.pdbx_seq_one_letter_code
_entity_poly.pdbx_strand_id
1 'polypeptide(L)' 'MKGDGSDEDGITRVVVTRAEKDLKGIKELYYKRNSVHLEHAVAKKISGQYKHFLLTLMGHEN' A
#
# COMPACT_ATOMS: atom_id res chain seq x y z
N MET A 1 18.30 -3.94 11.96
CA MET A 1 18.55 -4.61 10.66
C MET A 1 17.43 -4.17 9.72
N LYS A 2 17.75 -3.30 8.75
CA LYS A 2 16.80 -2.73 7.77
C LYS A 2 16.93 -3.56 6.49
N GLY A 3 16.09 -4.57 6.33
CA GLY A 3 16.14 -5.48 5.19
C GLY A 3 14.75 -6.03 4.93
N ASP A 4 14.21 -5.62 3.78
CA ASP A 4 13.06 -6.10 3.01
C ASP A 4 11.74 -6.50 3.71
N GLY A 5 11.71 -7.47 4.64
CA GLY A 5 10.44 -8.02 5.15
C GLY A 5 9.64 -7.14 6.12
N SER A 6 10.29 -6.30 6.91
CA SER A 6 9.61 -5.49 7.96
C SER A 6 8.75 -4.36 7.41
N ASP A 7 9.11 -3.82 6.26
CA ASP A 7 8.31 -2.78 5.61
C ASP A 7 7.10 -3.37 4.88
N GLU A 8 7.22 -4.59 4.33
CA GLU A 8 6.12 -5.29 3.67
C GLU A 8 5.03 -5.67 4.69
N ASP A 9 5.40 -6.15 5.88
CA ASP A 9 4.45 -6.36 6.98
C ASP A 9 3.74 -5.06 7.39
N GLY A 10 4.50 -3.96 7.49
CA GLY A 10 3.95 -2.64 7.79
C GLY A 10 2.93 -2.17 6.74
N ILE A 11 3.28 -2.31 5.46
CA ILE A 11 2.39 -1.99 4.33
C ILE A 11 1.13 -2.85 4.40
N THR A 12 1.30 -4.16 4.56
CA THR A 12 0.23 -5.14 4.64
C THR A 12 -0.75 -4.78 5.75
N ARG A 13 -0.23 -4.58 6.95
CA ARG A 13 -1.05 -4.28 8.13
C ARG A 13 -1.84 -2.99 7.93
N VAL A 14 -1.23 -1.95 7.38
CA VAL A 14 -1.92 -0.67 7.13
C VAL A 14 -2.99 -0.83 6.04
N VAL A 15 -2.66 -1.45 4.90
CA VAL A 15 -3.61 -1.62 3.79
C VAL A 15 -4.81 -2.45 4.24
N VAL A 16 -4.59 -3.60 4.87
CA VAL A 16 -5.66 -4.53 5.28
C VAL A 16 -6.53 -3.93 6.39
N THR A 17 -5.93 -3.36 7.45
CA THR A 17 -6.72 -2.88 8.61
C THR A 17 -7.44 -1.55 8.36
N ARG A 18 -7.05 -0.81 7.31
CA ARG A 18 -7.60 0.52 7.00
C ARG A 18 -8.45 0.54 5.74
N ALA A 19 -8.47 -0.53 4.94
CA ALA A 19 -9.20 -0.64 3.67
C ALA A 19 -10.64 -0.11 3.76
N GLU A 20 -11.41 -0.60 4.72
CA GLU A 20 -12.83 -0.25 4.90
C GLU A 20 -13.07 0.95 5.83
N LYS A 21 -12.00 1.58 6.35
CA LYS A 21 -12.12 2.68 7.33
C LYS A 21 -11.79 4.03 6.71
N ASP A 22 -10.54 4.23 6.32
CA ASP A 22 -10.04 5.54 5.89
C ASP A 22 -8.80 5.46 4.98
N LEU A 23 -8.61 4.32 4.31
CA LEU A 23 -7.49 4.13 3.38
C LEU A 23 -7.43 5.22 2.30
N LYS A 24 -8.58 5.77 1.87
CA LYS A 24 -8.64 6.91 0.95
C LYS A 24 -7.92 8.15 1.51
N GLY A 25 -8.19 8.53 2.76
CA GLY A 25 -7.52 9.66 3.40
C GLY A 25 -6.02 9.43 3.59
N ILE A 26 -5.64 8.18 3.92
CA ILE A 26 -4.23 7.78 4.02
C ILE A 26 -3.51 7.95 2.67
N LYS A 27 -4.13 7.53 1.56
CA LYS A 27 -3.56 7.71 0.21
C LYS A 27 -3.34 9.18 -0.12
N GLU A 28 -4.32 10.03 0.16
CA GLU A 28 -4.21 11.48 -0.07
C GLU A 28 -3.09 12.11 0.76
N LEU A 29 -2.99 11.77 2.05
CA LEU A 29 -1.93 12.25 2.93
C LEU A 29 -0.55 11.73 2.50
N TYR A 30 -0.47 10.47 2.08
CA TYR A 30 0.75 9.87 1.57
C TYR A 30 1.23 10.60 0.31
N TYR A 31 0.32 10.87 -0.63
CA TYR A 31 0.64 11.63 -1.84
C TYR A 31 1.10 13.05 -1.52
N LYS A 32 0.38 13.79 -0.65
CA LYS A 32 0.77 15.14 -0.23
C LYS A 32 2.17 15.20 0.38
N ARG A 33 2.58 14.15 1.10
CA ARG A 33 3.88 14.09 1.78
C ARG A 33 5.03 13.62 0.89
N ASN A 34 4.77 12.68 -0.02
CA ASN A 34 5.83 11.97 -0.76
C ASN A 34 5.81 12.25 -2.27
N SER A 35 4.78 12.94 -2.78
CA SER A 35 4.55 13.19 -4.21
C SER A 35 4.50 11.92 -5.06
N VAL A 36 4.15 10.78 -4.44
CA VAL A 36 4.03 9.47 -5.05
C VAL A 36 2.73 8.83 -4.56
N HIS A 37 1.98 8.19 -5.46
CA HIS A 37 0.78 7.44 -5.09
C HIS A 37 1.16 6.21 -4.26
N LEU A 38 0.39 5.93 -3.20
CA LEU A 38 0.65 4.81 -2.28
C LEU A 38 0.68 3.49 -3.06
N GLU A 39 -0.21 3.33 -4.02
CA GLU A 39 -0.35 2.16 -4.89
C GLU A 39 0.91 1.91 -5.71
N HIS A 40 1.53 2.97 -6.26
CA HIS A 40 2.79 2.87 -6.99
C HIS A 40 3.96 2.47 -6.06
N ALA A 41 3.98 3.01 -4.83
CA ALA A 41 4.99 2.64 -3.84
C ALA A 41 4.86 1.16 -3.44
N VAL A 42 3.64 0.66 -3.27
CA VAL A 42 3.36 -0.76 -3.01
C VAL A 42 3.75 -1.62 -4.21
N ALA A 43 3.36 -1.22 -5.42
CA ALA A 43 3.64 -1.96 -6.65
C ALA A 43 5.14 -2.08 -6.98
N LYS A 44 5.94 -1.12 -6.53
CA LYS A 44 7.40 -1.16 -6.68
C LYS A 44 8.07 -2.10 -5.66
N LYS A 45 7.46 -2.26 -4.48
CA LYS A 45 8.05 -3.01 -3.36
C LYS A 45 7.62 -4.47 -3.34
N ILE A 46 6.36 -4.74 -3.69
CA ILE A 46 5.76 -6.07 -3.63
C ILE A 46 5.52 -6.56 -5.05
N SER A 47 5.77 -7.84 -5.31
CA SER A 47 5.60 -8.46 -6.63
C SER A 47 4.65 -9.66 -6.58
N GLY A 48 4.33 -10.22 -7.75
CA GLY A 48 3.47 -11.40 -7.88
C GLY A 48 1.99 -11.16 -7.53
N GLN A 49 1.27 -12.24 -7.23
CA GLN A 49 -0.16 -12.21 -6.90
C GLN A 49 -0.45 -11.44 -5.62
N TYR A 50 0.53 -11.38 -4.71
CA TYR A 50 0.39 -10.65 -3.46
C TYR A 50 0.27 -9.14 -3.69
N LYS A 51 1.04 -8.60 -4.63
CA LYS A 51 0.89 -7.22 -5.10
C LYS A 51 -0.53 -6.97 -5.61
N HIS A 52 -1.03 -7.85 -6.47
CA HIS A 52 -2.36 -7.72 -7.08
C HIS A 52 -3.44 -7.66 -6.01
N PHE A 53 -3.42 -8.57 -5.04
CA PHE A 53 -4.35 -8.58 -3.91
C PHE A 53 -4.37 -7.23 -3.14
N LEU A 54 -3.19 -6.68 -2.82
CA LEU A 54 -3.11 -5.40 -2.10
C LEU A 54 -3.58 -4.22 -2.95
N LEU A 55 -3.31 -4.22 -4.27
CA LEU A 55 -3.81 -3.21 -5.20
C LEU A 55 -5.34 -3.27 -5.37
N THR A 56 -5.92 -4.47 -5.38
CA THR A 56 -7.38 -4.67 -5.38
C THR A 56 -8.02 -4.13 -4.11
N LEU A 57 -7.46 -4.40 -2.93
CA LEU A 57 -7.96 -3.80 -1.66
C LEU A 57 -7.87 -2.28 -1.66
N MET A 58 -6.91 -1.73 -2.40
CA MET A 58 -6.79 -0.31 -2.63
C MET A 58 -7.74 0.22 -3.72
N GLY A 59 -8.47 -0.61 -4.45
CA GLY A 59 -9.34 -0.16 -5.55
C GLY A 59 -8.58 0.40 -6.75
N HIS A 60 -7.36 -0.10 -6.99
CA HIS A 60 -6.49 0.32 -8.10
C HIS A 60 -6.49 -0.63 -9.30
N GLU A 61 -7.13 -1.80 -9.18
CA GLU A 61 -7.30 -2.74 -10.30
C GLU A 61 -8.78 -3.04 -10.50
N ASN A 62 -9.24 -2.82 -11.74
CA ASN A 62 -10.52 -3.24 -12.29
C ASN A 62 -10.28 -3.91 -13.64
#